data_AF-A0A535UIK2-F1
#
_entry.id   AF-A0A535UIK2-F1
#
_cell.length_a   1.000
_cell.length_b   1.000
_cell.length_c   1.000
_cell.angle_alpha   90.00
_cell.angle_beta   90.00
_cell.angle_gamma   90.00
#
_symmetry.space_group_name_H-M   'P 1'
#
loop_
_entity.id
_entity.type
_entity.pdbx_description
1 polymer ?
#
loop_
_entity_poly.entity_id
_entity_poly.type
_entity_poly.pdbx_seq_one_letter_code
_entity_poly.pdbx_strand_id
1 'polypeptide(L)'
;MRVLRIMMAAPVLGLGLAVTPLLASAAPVPYHATLAASEEVSPGPSGGAGTAKITIDGTNLCYDLTWNAATGTPIAGHIHQGPKGASGPIVVTLSPTTAHTCTTVAPTIASGIAGNPGNYYVNLHTQDHPDGAIRGQLAAG
;
A
#
# COMPACT_ATOMS: atom_id res chain seq x y z
N MET A 1 57.40 49.67 39.75
CA MET A 1 56.78 49.58 38.40
C MET A 1 56.19 48.20 38.21
N ARG A 2 54.86 48.05 38.23
CA ARG A 2 54.15 46.82 37.85
C ARG A 2 53.23 47.21 36.69
N VAL A 3 53.53 46.71 35.49
CA VAL A 3 52.82 47.07 34.26
C VAL A 3 51.62 46.14 34.12
N LEU A 4 50.42 46.72 34.12
CA LEU A 4 49.14 46.04 33.97
C LEU A 4 48.92 45.70 32.49
N ARG A 5 48.80 44.40 32.16
CA ARG A 5 48.42 43.94 30.80
C ARG A 5 46.91 43.76 30.74
N ILE A 6 46.24 44.68 30.06
CA ILE A 6 44.83 44.56 29.67
C ILE A 6 44.81 43.75 28.37
N MET A 7 44.28 42.52 28.42
CA MET A 7 43.95 41.75 27.21
C MET A 7 42.47 41.99 26.88
N MET A 8 42.23 42.74 25.80
CA MET A 8 40.91 42.86 25.17
C MET A 8 40.56 41.53 24.50
N ALA A 9 39.51 40.85 24.96
CA ALA A 9 38.92 39.72 24.26
C ALA A 9 37.87 40.24 23.27
N ALA A 10 38.07 39.99 21.98
CA ALA A 10 37.11 40.32 20.94
C ALA A 10 35.93 39.31 20.97
N PRO A 11 34.67 39.75 20.79
CA PRO A 11 33.54 38.83 20.71
C PRO A 11 33.51 38.19 19.32
N VAL A 12 33.70 36.87 19.27
CA VAL A 12 33.44 36.08 18.06
C VAL A 12 31.93 35.95 17.91
N LEU A 13 31.35 36.71 16.99
CA LEU A 13 29.94 36.65 16.63
C LEU A 13 29.69 35.36 15.83
N GLY A 14 29.34 34.27 16.53
CA GLY A 14 28.98 33.00 15.92
C GLY A 14 27.64 33.11 15.19
N LEU A 15 27.67 33.13 13.87
CA LEU A 15 26.49 33.06 13.02
C LEU A 15 25.92 31.63 13.09
N GLY A 16 24.97 31.41 14.00
CA GLY A 16 24.26 30.14 14.12
C GLY A 16 23.39 29.88 12.89
N LEU A 17 23.84 28.97 12.03
CA LEU A 17 23.01 28.44 10.93
C LEU A 17 21.90 27.60 11.56
N ALA A 18 20.70 28.18 11.68
CA ALA A 18 19.50 27.43 12.04
C ALA A 18 19.16 26.48 10.88
N VAL A 19 19.57 25.23 11.00
CA VAL A 19 19.14 24.17 10.08
C VAL A 19 17.74 23.76 10.50
N THR A 20 16.72 24.31 9.84
CA THR A 20 15.35 23.79 9.96
C THR A 20 15.30 22.44 9.25
N PRO A 21 14.98 21.33 9.93
CA PRO A 21 14.81 20.06 9.25
C PRO A 21 13.57 20.17 8.35
N LEU A 22 13.77 20.09 7.03
CA LEU A 22 12.67 19.80 6.12
C LEU A 22 12.16 18.40 6.48
N LEU A 23 10.92 18.31 6.94
CA LEU A 23 10.22 17.03 7.02
C LEU A 23 10.00 16.57 5.58
N ALA A 24 10.86 15.65 5.11
CA ALA A 24 10.61 14.97 3.85
C ALA A 24 9.38 14.08 4.02
N SER A 25 8.31 14.36 3.26
CA SER A 25 7.20 13.40 3.13
C SER A 25 7.76 12.14 2.47
N ALA A 26 7.47 10.98 3.05
CA ALA A 26 7.82 9.71 2.40
C ALA A 26 7.13 9.64 1.04
N ALA A 27 7.83 9.12 0.03
CA ALA A 27 7.22 8.90 -1.27
C ALA A 27 6.15 7.80 -1.18
N PRO A 28 5.07 7.86 -1.98
CA PRO A 28 4.09 6.78 -2.04
C PRO A 28 4.75 5.44 -2.41
N VAL A 29 4.40 4.37 -1.69
CA VAL A 29 5.00 3.04 -1.86
C VAL A 29 4.13 2.17 -2.77
N PRO A 30 4.65 1.67 -3.90
CA PRO A 30 3.89 0.85 -4.84
C PRO A 30 3.84 -0.62 -4.42
N TYR A 31 2.74 -1.28 -4.77
CA TYR A 31 2.48 -2.72 -4.66
C TYR A 31 1.69 -3.20 -5.87
N HIS A 32 1.72 -4.49 -6.15
CA HIS A 32 0.87 -5.09 -7.17
C HIS A 32 0.39 -6.48 -6.79
N ALA A 33 -0.65 -6.96 -7.48
CA ALA A 33 -1.04 -8.37 -7.52
C ALA A 33 -1.43 -8.77 -8.95
N THR A 34 -0.95 -9.93 -9.38
CA THR A 34 -1.51 -10.64 -10.55
C THR A 34 -2.61 -11.56 -10.05
N LEU A 35 -3.83 -11.36 -10.55
CA LEU A 35 -5.01 -12.08 -10.12
C LEU A 35 -5.30 -13.24 -11.07
N ALA A 36 -5.62 -14.41 -10.53
CA ALA A 36 -6.06 -15.56 -11.33
C ALA A 36 -7.12 -16.37 -10.58
N ALA A 37 -8.01 -17.03 -11.32
CA ALA A 37 -9.00 -17.93 -10.74
C ALA A 37 -8.36 -19.18 -10.09
N SER A 38 -7.19 -19.60 -10.58
CA SER A 38 -6.41 -20.71 -10.01
C SER A 38 -5.75 -20.40 -8.67
N GLU A 39 -5.73 -19.14 -8.27
CA GLU A 39 -5.15 -18.67 -7.02
C GLU A 39 -6.16 -18.64 -5.87
N GLU A 40 -7.44 -18.85 -6.18
CA GLU A 40 -8.50 -18.98 -5.19
C GLU A 40 -8.39 -20.28 -4.39
N VAL A 41 -8.93 -20.26 -3.17
CA VAL A 41 -9.05 -21.48 -2.35
C VAL A 41 -10.15 -22.39 -2.88
N SER A 42 -11.27 -21.79 -3.28
CA SER A 42 -12.36 -22.46 -3.99
C SER A 42 -12.22 -22.15 -5.49
N PRO A 43 -12.49 -23.10 -6.41
CA PRO A 43 -12.31 -22.85 -7.84
C PRO A 43 -13.08 -21.63 -8.35
N GLY A 44 -12.38 -20.64 -8.91
CA GLY A 44 -12.97 -19.53 -9.65
C GLY A 44 -13.36 -19.90 -11.10
N PRO A 45 -13.83 -18.93 -11.92
CA PRO A 45 -14.19 -19.17 -13.30
C PRO A 45 -12.95 -19.52 -14.13
N SER A 46 -13.06 -20.56 -14.97
CA SER A 46 -11.95 -21.01 -15.82
C SER A 46 -11.40 -19.88 -16.69
N GLY A 47 -10.10 -19.61 -16.56
CA GLY A 47 -9.40 -18.57 -17.33
C GLY A 47 -9.60 -17.13 -16.81
N GLY A 48 -10.33 -16.94 -15.70
CA GLY A 48 -10.44 -15.66 -15.03
C GLY A 48 -9.07 -15.14 -14.60
N ALA A 49 -8.77 -13.90 -14.98
CA ALA A 49 -7.51 -13.25 -14.65
C ALA A 49 -7.66 -11.72 -14.57
N GLY A 50 -6.70 -11.07 -13.92
CA GLY A 50 -6.69 -9.62 -13.74
C GLY A 50 -5.41 -9.11 -13.10
N THR A 51 -5.38 -7.80 -12.81
CA THR A 51 -4.29 -7.19 -12.06
C THR A 51 -4.83 -6.14 -11.09
N ALA A 52 -4.10 -5.93 -10.01
CA ALA A 52 -4.25 -4.80 -9.11
C ALA A 52 -2.91 -4.07 -9.01
N LYS A 53 -2.92 -2.76 -9.22
CA LYS A 53 -1.80 -1.88 -8.86
C LYS A 53 -2.26 -1.05 -7.67
N ILE A 54 -1.42 -0.95 -6.65
CA ILE A 54 -1.75 -0.26 -5.41
C ILE A 54 -0.60 0.67 -5.06
N THR A 55 -0.93 1.84 -4.55
CA THR A 55 0.05 2.77 -3.97
C THR A 55 -0.44 3.19 -2.60
N ILE A 56 0.45 3.17 -1.61
CA ILE A 56 0.14 3.60 -0.24
C ILE A 56 1.02 4.80 0.12
N ASP A 57 0.38 5.91 0.46
CA ASP A 57 1.01 7.12 1.00
C ASP A 57 0.42 7.42 2.39
N GLY A 58 1.17 7.10 3.44
CA GLY A 58 0.67 7.08 4.81
C GLY A 58 -0.51 6.12 4.97
N THR A 59 -1.72 6.66 5.11
CA THR A 59 -2.98 5.89 5.19
C THR A 59 -3.83 5.98 3.92
N ASN A 60 -3.38 6.72 2.91
CA ASN A 60 -4.09 6.84 1.64
C ASN A 60 -3.67 5.69 0.73
N LEU A 61 -4.60 4.78 0.44
CA LEU A 61 -4.42 3.65 -0.46
C LEU A 61 -5.15 3.95 -1.77
N CYS A 62 -4.40 4.14 -2.84
CA CYS A 62 -4.93 4.28 -4.19
C CYS A 62 -4.68 3.02 -4.99
N TYR A 63 -5.59 2.69 -5.91
CA TYR A 63 -5.51 1.45 -6.67
C TYR A 63 -6.15 1.55 -8.06
N ASP A 64 -5.65 0.69 -8.95
CA ASP A 64 -6.17 0.45 -10.28
C ASP A 64 -6.41 -1.06 -10.45
N LEU A 65 -7.62 -1.44 -10.86
CA LEU A 65 -8.02 -2.82 -11.09
C LEU A 65 -8.26 -3.09 -12.58
N THR A 66 -7.90 -4.28 -13.02
CA THR A 66 -8.28 -4.81 -14.34
C THR A 66 -8.66 -6.26 -14.20
N TRP A 67 -9.54 -6.73 -15.09
CA TRP A 67 -9.92 -8.13 -15.21
C TRP A 67 -10.29 -8.45 -16.66
N ASN A 68 -10.13 -9.71 -17.06
CA ASN A 68 -10.55 -10.17 -18.38
C ASN A 68 -12.04 -10.56 -18.38
N ALA A 69 -12.59 -10.82 -19.56
CA ALA A 69 -14.00 -11.20 -19.71
C ALA A 69 -14.35 -12.55 -19.04
N ALA A 70 -13.39 -13.48 -18.93
CA ALA A 70 -13.62 -14.79 -18.33
C ALA A 70 -13.91 -14.71 -16.82
N THR A 71 -13.45 -13.65 -16.16
CA THR A 71 -13.79 -13.37 -14.75
C THR A 71 -15.29 -13.10 -14.57
N GLY A 72 -16.00 -12.60 -15.57
CA GLY A 72 -17.35 -12.03 -15.43
C GLY A 72 -17.32 -10.60 -14.89
N THR A 73 -18.50 -10.07 -14.52
CA THR A 73 -18.64 -8.72 -13.95
C THR A 73 -18.42 -8.74 -12.44
N PRO A 74 -17.34 -8.12 -11.90
CA PRO A 74 -17.13 -8.07 -10.47
C PRO A 74 -18.14 -7.15 -9.78
N ILE A 75 -18.67 -7.62 -8.65
CA ILE A 75 -19.67 -6.93 -7.82
C ILE A 75 -19.11 -6.50 -6.46
N ALA A 76 -17.97 -7.07 -6.06
CA ALA A 76 -17.20 -6.65 -4.89
C ALA A 76 -15.71 -6.89 -5.11
N GLY A 77 -14.88 -6.12 -4.41
CA GLY A 77 -13.45 -6.33 -4.34
C GLY A 77 -12.93 -6.07 -2.93
N HIS A 78 -11.91 -6.80 -2.52
CA HIS A 78 -11.36 -6.69 -1.17
C HIS A 78 -9.84 -6.84 -1.17
N ILE A 79 -9.18 -6.22 -0.19
CA ILE A 79 -7.89 -6.70 0.31
C ILE A 79 -8.17 -7.51 1.56
N HIS A 80 -7.65 -8.73 1.60
CA HIS A 80 -7.67 -9.61 2.76
C HIS A 80 -6.28 -9.72 3.38
N GLN A 81 -6.22 -10.07 4.66
CA GLN A 81 -4.98 -10.44 5.34
C GLN A 81 -4.92 -11.96 5.53
N GLY A 82 -4.09 -12.64 4.75
CA GLY A 82 -3.86 -14.08 4.87
C GLY A 82 -2.76 -14.59 3.93
N PRO A 83 -2.15 -15.73 4.24
CA PRO A 83 -1.11 -16.31 3.41
C PRO A 83 -1.70 -16.93 2.14
N LYS A 84 -0.83 -17.17 1.14
CA LYS A 84 -1.20 -17.88 -0.10
C LYS A 84 -1.86 -19.23 0.23
N GLY A 85 -2.95 -19.54 -0.45
CA GLY A 85 -3.68 -20.82 -0.30
C GLY A 85 -4.60 -20.91 0.92
N ALA A 86 -4.71 -19.87 1.74
CA ALA A 86 -5.68 -19.80 2.84
C ALA A 86 -6.51 -18.51 2.76
N SER A 87 -7.75 -18.57 3.22
CA SER A 87 -8.62 -17.39 3.34
C SER A 87 -8.29 -16.61 4.62
N GLY A 88 -8.40 -15.29 4.54
CA GLY A 88 -8.19 -14.38 5.66
C GLY A 88 -9.33 -13.35 5.81
N PRO A 89 -9.38 -12.59 6.90
CA PRO A 89 -10.37 -11.51 7.06
C PRO A 89 -10.18 -10.41 6.01
N ILE A 90 -11.29 -9.77 5.63
CA ILE A 90 -11.29 -8.53 4.84
C ILE A 90 -10.69 -7.42 5.70
N VAL A 91 -9.73 -6.68 5.15
CA VAL A 91 -9.11 -5.52 5.80
C VAL A 91 -9.32 -4.21 5.04
N VAL A 92 -9.64 -4.28 3.73
CA VAL A 92 -10.01 -3.12 2.92
C VAL A 92 -11.13 -3.51 1.94
N THR A 93 -12.19 -2.71 1.87
CA THR A 93 -13.19 -2.80 0.80
C THR A 93 -12.75 -1.98 -0.39
N LEU A 94 -12.81 -2.57 -1.58
CA LEU A 94 -12.47 -1.96 -2.86
C LEU A 94 -13.72 -1.88 -3.73
N SER A 95 -13.96 -0.72 -4.34
CA SER A 95 -14.91 -0.59 -5.44
C SER A 95 -14.37 -1.35 -6.67
N PRO A 96 -15.12 -2.32 -7.23
CA PRO A 96 -14.71 -3.08 -8.40
C PRO A 96 -14.91 -2.28 -9.70
N THR A 97 -14.07 -1.27 -9.91
CA THR A 97 -14.06 -0.43 -11.11
C THR A 97 -12.67 -0.41 -11.73
N THR A 98 -12.60 -0.13 -13.03
CA THR A 98 -11.32 0.08 -13.73
C THR A 98 -10.82 1.53 -13.61
N ALA A 99 -11.57 2.42 -12.96
CA ALA A 99 -11.15 3.78 -12.69
C ALA A 99 -10.17 3.83 -11.51
N HIS A 100 -9.19 4.74 -11.59
CA HIS A 100 -8.29 5.02 -10.48
C HIS A 100 -9.09 5.47 -9.26
N THR A 101 -8.94 4.76 -8.14
CA THR A 101 -9.75 4.96 -6.93
C THR A 101 -8.84 5.00 -5.71
N CYS A 102 -9.18 5.84 -4.73
CA CYS A 102 -8.47 5.91 -3.46
C CYS A 102 -9.42 5.70 -2.28
N THR A 103 -8.89 5.15 -1.20
CA THR A 103 -9.57 5.00 0.07
C THR A 103 -8.60 5.23 1.23
N THR A 104 -9.13 5.58 2.39
CA THR A 104 -8.33 5.69 3.62
C THR A 104 -8.36 4.35 4.36
N VAL A 105 -7.19 3.85 4.76
CA VAL A 105 -7.04 2.63 5.55
C VAL A 105 -6.53 2.93 6.96
N ALA A 106 -6.70 2.01 7.89
CA ALA A 106 -6.09 2.15 9.21
C ALA A 106 -4.55 2.11 9.11
N PRO A 107 -3.81 2.87 9.95
CA PRO A 107 -2.34 2.84 9.96
C PRO A 107 -1.74 1.45 10.16
N THR A 108 -2.42 0.58 10.92
CA THR A 108 -2.01 -0.81 11.14
C THR A 108 -2.10 -1.65 9.86
N ILE A 109 -3.06 -1.37 8.98
CA ILE A 109 -3.17 -2.06 7.69
C ILE A 109 -2.08 -1.57 6.73
N ALA A 110 -1.88 -0.25 6.64
CA ALA A 110 -0.82 0.32 5.81
C ALA A 110 0.57 -0.20 6.21
N SER A 111 0.90 -0.16 7.50
CA SER A 111 2.16 -0.70 8.02
C SER A 111 2.26 -2.22 7.90
N GLY A 112 1.16 -2.95 8.04
CA GLY A 112 1.12 -4.40 7.83
C GLY A 112 1.43 -4.80 6.40
N ILE A 113 0.80 -4.14 5.42
CA ILE A 113 1.10 -4.34 3.99
C ILE A 113 2.56 -3.98 3.69
N ALA A 114 3.08 -2.89 4.25
CA ALA A 114 4.47 -2.49 4.05
C ALA A 114 5.48 -3.49 4.66
N GLY A 115 5.17 -4.07 5.81
CA GLY A 115 6.04 -5.00 6.51
C GLY A 115 6.04 -6.42 5.91
N ASN A 116 4.90 -6.88 5.40
CA ASN A 116 4.76 -8.21 4.80
C ASN A 116 3.65 -8.23 3.74
N PRO A 117 3.88 -7.67 2.55
CA PRO A 117 2.85 -7.59 1.52
C PRO A 117 2.36 -8.98 1.08
N GLY A 118 3.24 -9.97 1.08
CA GLY A 118 2.91 -11.36 0.72
C GLY A 118 1.90 -12.03 1.66
N ASN A 119 1.57 -11.44 2.82
CA ASN A 119 0.51 -11.88 3.72
C ASN A 119 -0.84 -11.15 3.47
N TYR A 120 -0.96 -10.42 2.37
CA TYR A 120 -2.18 -9.76 1.93
C TYR A 120 -2.49 -10.14 0.49
N TYR A 121 -3.78 -10.13 0.13
CA TYR A 121 -4.20 -10.40 -1.24
C TYR A 121 -5.38 -9.58 -1.65
N VAL A 122 -5.43 -9.27 -2.94
CA VAL A 122 -6.60 -8.71 -3.60
C VAL A 122 -7.47 -9.86 -4.08
N ASN A 123 -8.77 -9.72 -3.88
CA ASN A 123 -9.78 -10.66 -4.35
C ASN A 123 -10.94 -9.89 -4.99
N LEU A 124 -11.40 -10.33 -6.16
CA LEU A 124 -12.62 -9.83 -6.81
C LEU A 124 -13.69 -10.92 -6.83
N HIS A 125 -14.93 -10.54 -6.60
CA HIS A 125 -16.08 -11.43 -6.50
C HIS A 125 -17.08 -11.12 -7.60
N THR A 126 -17.72 -12.15 -8.15
CA THR A 126 -18.85 -12.00 -9.08
C THR A 126 -20.11 -12.60 -8.48
N GLN A 127 -21.25 -12.40 -9.13
CA GLN A 127 -22.50 -13.04 -8.70
C GLN A 127 -22.41 -14.57 -8.71
N ASP A 128 -21.71 -15.14 -9.70
CA ASP A 128 -21.54 -16.59 -9.83
C ASP A 128 -20.43 -17.17 -8.94
N HIS A 129 -19.48 -16.32 -8.49
CA HIS A 129 -18.38 -16.70 -7.61
C HIS A 129 -18.30 -15.72 -6.41
N PRO A 130 -19.29 -15.78 -5.50
CA PRO A 130 -19.38 -14.86 -4.37
C PRO A 130 -18.25 -15.06 -3.36
N ASP A 131 -17.68 -16.25 -3.27
CA ASP A 131 -16.56 -16.56 -2.38
C ASP A 131 -15.18 -16.17 -2.95
N GLY A 132 -15.13 -15.72 -4.21
CA GLY A 132 -13.91 -15.30 -4.90
C GLY A 132 -13.90 -15.77 -6.35
N ALA A 133 -13.79 -14.84 -7.29
CA ALA A 133 -13.63 -15.14 -8.71
C ALA A 133 -12.15 -15.17 -9.10
N ILE A 134 -11.39 -14.15 -8.71
CA ILE A 134 -9.94 -14.10 -8.96
C ILE A 134 -9.21 -13.51 -7.75
N ARG A 135 -8.06 -14.11 -7.43
CA ARG A 135 -7.21 -13.75 -6.28
C ARG A 135 -5.75 -13.56 -6.70
N GLY A 136 -5.03 -12.70 -5.98
CA GLY A 136 -3.57 -12.60 -6.08
C GLY A 136 -2.96 -11.95 -4.84
N GLN A 137 -1.86 -12.52 -4.35
CA GLN A 137 -1.10 -11.93 -3.23
C GLN A 137 -0.45 -10.61 -3.65
N LEU A 138 -0.33 -9.68 -2.71
CA LEU A 138 0.42 -8.46 -2.91
C LEU A 138 1.93 -8.76 -2.93
N ALA A 139 2.63 -8.07 -3.82
CA ALA A 139 4.07 -7.96 -3.85
C ALA A 139 4.46 -6.47 -3.88
N ALA A 140 5.69 -6.17 -3.45
CA ALA A 140 6.24 -4.83 -3.64
C ALA A 140 6.33 -4.51 -5.14
N GLY A 141 6.02 -3.25 -5.50
CA GLY A 141 5.99 -2.75 -6.88
C GLY A 141 7.28 -2.09 -7.33
#